data_AF-A0A4Q7PCW5-F1
#
_entry.id   AF-A0A4Q7PCW5-F1
#
_cell.length_a   1.000
_cell.length_b   1.000
_cell.length_c   1.000
_cell.angle_alpha   90.00
_cell.angle_beta   90.00
_cell.angle_gamma   90.00
#
_symmetry.space_group_name_H-M   'P 1'
#
loop_
_entity.id
_entity.type
_entity.pdbx_description
1 polymer ?
#
loop_
_entity_poly.entity_id
_entity_poly.type
_entity_poly.pdbx_seq_one_letter_code
_entity_poly.pdbx_strand_id
1 'polypeptide(L)'
;MAKARKSIPQKTKSLLQQEINSQCPICDDQNVDHFEIHHIDEIPENNSPDNLLMLCPICHSKITKGDISEEEVKQIKNYLMIKAKGKSSAKSSNTINIKGNVSNSTVANSISAQTIVYKSRSKPKMEFADGAIGKKAELKNYVKHLIDRYNEYKEGDVGKSKMNYAAIWGIIKKEFKASAYQVPEAQFEALCLFLQHRIDNTKQGRINRGKGFKNYSTFDEIYGGE
;
A
#
# COMPACT_ATOMS: atom_id res chain seq x y z
N MET A 1 1.17 -2.73 -63.40
CA MET A 1 0.45 -1.58 -62.79
C MET A 1 0.66 -1.67 -61.29
N ALA A 2 1.30 -0.66 -60.67
CA ALA A 2 1.60 -0.69 -59.24
C ALA A 2 0.30 -0.71 -58.45
N LYS A 3 0.05 -1.81 -57.72
CA LYS A 3 -1.16 -2.03 -56.93
C LYS A 3 -1.31 -0.85 -55.95
N ALA A 4 -2.44 -0.15 -56.02
CA ALA A 4 -2.69 1.03 -55.20
C ALA A 4 -2.56 0.66 -53.72
N ARG A 5 -1.57 1.23 -53.03
CA ARG A 5 -1.34 0.96 -51.60
C ARG A 5 -2.56 1.45 -50.81
N LYS A 6 -3.15 0.58 -50.00
CA LYS A 6 -4.23 0.97 -49.09
C LYS A 6 -3.67 1.97 -48.08
N SER A 7 -4.19 3.19 -48.10
CA SER A 7 -3.80 4.23 -47.14
C SER A 7 -4.05 3.76 -45.72
N ILE A 8 -3.07 3.94 -44.83
CA ILE A 8 -3.21 3.60 -43.41
C ILE A 8 -4.18 4.61 -42.77
N PRO A 9 -5.29 4.16 -42.15
CA PRO A 9 -6.26 5.05 -41.53
C PRO A 9 -5.62 5.95 -40.46
N GLN A 10 -6.09 7.19 -40.36
CA GLN A 10 -5.57 8.16 -39.38
C GLN A 10 -5.66 7.65 -37.94
N LYS A 11 -6.74 6.92 -37.61
CA LYS A 11 -6.94 6.27 -36.31
C LYS A 11 -5.83 5.27 -35.97
N THR A 12 -5.36 4.50 -36.96
CA THR A 12 -4.25 3.55 -36.78
C THR A 12 -2.95 4.30 -36.49
N LYS A 13 -2.69 5.42 -37.19
CA LYS A 13 -1.53 6.27 -36.90
C LYS A 13 -1.55 6.79 -35.46
N SER A 14 -2.69 7.31 -35.01
CA SER A 14 -2.84 7.79 -33.62
C SER A 14 -2.61 6.70 -32.58
N LEU A 15 -3.08 5.47 -32.85
CA LEU A 15 -2.88 4.33 -31.95
C LEU A 15 -1.40 3.94 -31.85
N LEU A 16 -0.68 3.90 -32.99
CA LEU A 16 0.75 3.62 -33.02
C LEU A 16 1.57 4.71 -32.32
N GLN A 17 1.20 5.99 -32.48
CA GLN A 17 1.83 7.10 -31.77
C GLN A 17 1.64 6.99 -30.26
N GLN A 18 0.44 6.60 -29.79
CA GLN A 18 0.18 6.34 -28.37
C GLN A 18 0.98 5.14 -27.85
N GLU A 19 1.10 4.07 -28.64
CA GLU A 19 1.83 2.86 -28.29
C GLU A 19 3.31 3.14 -27.99
N ILE A 20 3.94 4.01 -28.79
CA ILE A 20 5.33 4.44 -28.59
C ILE A 20 5.47 5.61 -27.61
N ASN A 21 4.35 6.11 -27.05
CA ASN A 21 4.33 7.27 -26.15
C ASN A 21 4.98 8.53 -26.78
N SER A 22 4.75 8.76 -28.07
CA SER A 22 5.31 9.91 -28.82
C SER A 22 6.85 10.00 -28.80
N GLN A 23 7.54 8.88 -28.59
CA GLN A 23 9.01 8.79 -28.61
C GLN A 23 9.40 7.57 -29.45
N CYS A 24 10.45 7.68 -30.26
CA CYS A 24 10.92 6.53 -31.04
C CYS A 24 11.33 5.38 -30.08
N PRO A 25 10.89 4.13 -30.34
CA PRO A 25 11.18 3.01 -29.46
C PRO A 25 12.62 2.47 -29.58
N ILE A 26 13.38 2.93 -30.58
CA ILE A 26 14.75 2.50 -30.86
C ILE A 26 15.77 3.58 -30.45
N CYS A 27 15.43 4.85 -30.62
CA CYS A 27 16.26 5.98 -30.21
C CYS A 27 15.40 7.03 -29.50
N ASP A 28 15.96 7.83 -28.61
CA ASP A 28 15.19 8.78 -27.80
C ASP A 28 14.64 10.00 -28.55
N ASP A 29 14.48 9.94 -29.88
CA ASP A 29 13.94 11.01 -30.71
C ASP A 29 12.44 11.23 -30.41
N GLN A 30 12.03 12.49 -30.32
CA GLN A 30 10.66 12.92 -29.97
C GLN A 30 10.01 13.77 -31.07
N ASN A 31 10.63 13.87 -32.25
CA ASN A 31 10.15 14.68 -33.37
C ASN A 31 9.06 13.91 -34.15
N VAL A 32 7.88 13.81 -33.55
CA VAL A 32 6.80 12.94 -34.05
C VAL A 32 6.31 13.32 -35.46
N ASP A 33 6.46 14.58 -35.86
CA ASP A 33 6.06 15.08 -37.19
C ASP A 33 6.76 14.35 -38.35
N HIS A 34 7.93 13.77 -38.10
CA HIS A 34 8.72 13.05 -39.09
C HIS A 34 8.66 11.54 -38.93
N PHE A 35 7.79 11.00 -38.07
CA PHE A 35 7.75 9.56 -37.86
C PHE A 35 7.12 8.83 -39.05
N GLU A 36 7.74 7.71 -39.40
CA GLU A 36 7.35 6.82 -40.48
C GLU A 36 6.79 5.51 -39.91
N ILE A 37 5.95 4.82 -40.68
CA ILE A 37 5.37 3.54 -40.28
C ILE A 37 6.07 2.43 -41.07
N HIS A 38 6.61 1.47 -40.32
CA HIS A 38 7.26 0.29 -40.83
C HIS A 38 6.32 -0.92 -40.73
N HIS A 39 6.20 -1.70 -41.81
CA HIS A 39 5.53 -3.00 -41.83
C HIS A 39 6.53 -4.10 -41.47
N ILE A 40 6.29 -4.80 -40.36
CA ILE A 40 7.23 -5.79 -39.80
C ILE A 40 7.37 -7.02 -40.71
N ASP A 41 6.31 -7.39 -41.42
CA ASP A 41 6.30 -8.49 -42.40
C ASP A 41 6.71 -8.06 -43.82
N GLU A 42 7.11 -6.79 -44.00
CA GLU A 42 7.42 -6.18 -45.30
C GLU A 42 6.27 -6.22 -46.33
N ILE A 43 5.04 -6.55 -45.93
CA ILE A 43 3.88 -6.63 -46.81
C ILE A 43 3.05 -5.35 -46.67
N PRO A 44 3.06 -4.43 -47.66
CA PRO A 44 2.37 -3.14 -47.57
C PRO A 44 0.85 -3.24 -47.49
N GLU A 45 0.29 -4.42 -47.72
CA GLU A 45 -1.14 -4.71 -47.66
C GLU A 45 -1.61 -5.07 -46.24
N ASN A 46 -0.69 -5.49 -45.37
CA ASN A 46 -0.99 -5.91 -44.01
C ASN A 46 -0.95 -4.72 -43.03
N ASN A 47 -2.02 -3.93 -43.03
CA ASN A 47 -2.17 -2.77 -42.14
C ASN A 47 -2.69 -3.13 -40.74
N SER A 48 -2.51 -4.37 -40.28
CA SER A 48 -2.85 -4.73 -38.90
C SER A 48 -2.00 -3.92 -37.92
N PRO A 49 -2.57 -3.26 -36.89
CA PRO A 49 -1.78 -2.51 -35.91
C PRO A 49 -0.67 -3.34 -35.26
N ASP A 50 -0.85 -4.65 -35.18
CA ASP A 50 0.11 -5.59 -34.62
C ASP A 50 1.35 -5.78 -35.50
N ASN A 51 1.21 -5.52 -36.80
CA ASN A 51 2.24 -5.64 -37.82
C ASN A 51 2.91 -4.29 -38.16
N LEU A 52 2.52 -3.21 -37.50
CA LEU A 52 3.02 -1.86 -37.79
C LEU A 52 3.84 -1.34 -36.61
N LEU A 53 4.97 -0.70 -36.90
CA LEU A 53 5.79 -0.01 -35.90
C LEU A 53 6.08 1.42 -36.37
N MET A 54 5.83 2.40 -35.52
CA MET A 54 6.10 3.80 -35.82
C MET A 54 7.49 4.21 -35.29
N LEU A 55 8.30 4.84 -36.15
CA LEU A 55 9.73 5.07 -35.94
C LEU A 55 10.17 6.41 -36.52
N CYS A 56 11.29 6.95 -36.05
CA CYS A 56 11.94 8.07 -36.74
C CYS A 56 12.58 7.62 -38.08
N PRO A 57 12.83 8.52 -39.04
CA PRO A 57 13.39 8.17 -40.36
C PRO A 57 14.74 7.46 -40.28
N ILE A 58 15.55 7.79 -39.27
CA ILE A 58 16.86 7.20 -39.05
C ILE A 58 16.72 5.71 -38.68
N CYS A 59 15.88 5.40 -37.69
CA CYS A 59 15.68 4.03 -37.25
C CYS A 59 14.91 3.21 -38.29
N HIS A 60 13.97 3.83 -39.00
CA HIS A 60 13.31 3.19 -40.14
C HIS A 60 14.33 2.78 -41.23
N SER A 61 15.24 3.69 -41.61
CA SER A 61 16.29 3.38 -42.58
C SER A 61 17.22 2.26 -42.11
N LYS A 62 17.56 2.19 -40.83
CA LYS A 62 18.40 1.13 -40.26
C LYS A 62 17.76 -0.24 -40.40
N ILE A 63 16.45 -0.35 -40.14
CA ILE A 63 15.71 -1.59 -40.33
C ILE A 63 15.69 -1.99 -41.82
N THR A 64 15.34 -1.07 -42.72
CA THR A 64 15.30 -1.38 -44.17
C THR A 64 16.65 -1.78 -44.76
N LYS A 65 17.76 -1.39 -44.13
CA LYS A 65 19.13 -1.74 -44.53
C LYS A 65 19.63 -3.02 -43.87
N GLY A 66 18.88 -3.59 -42.92
CA GLY A 66 19.28 -4.76 -42.14
C GLY A 66 20.27 -4.47 -41.00
N ASP A 67 20.49 -3.20 -40.63
CA ASP A 67 21.31 -2.83 -39.45
C ASP A 67 20.61 -3.20 -38.14
N ILE A 68 19.28 -3.38 -38.19
CA ILE A 68 18.42 -3.87 -37.11
C ILE A 68 17.64 -5.04 -37.68
N SER A 69 17.74 -6.20 -37.03
CA SER A 69 17.13 -7.44 -37.51
C SER A 69 15.61 -7.44 -37.35
N GLU A 70 14.90 -8.21 -38.19
CA GLU A 70 13.45 -8.38 -38.05
C GLU A 70 13.06 -8.94 -36.68
N GLU A 71 13.86 -9.84 -36.11
CA GLU A 71 13.64 -10.39 -34.77
C GLU A 71 13.65 -9.30 -33.70
N GLU A 72 14.60 -8.37 -33.77
CA GLU A 72 14.68 -7.23 -32.85
C GLU A 72 13.46 -6.32 -33.00
N VAL A 73 13.02 -6.04 -34.23
CA VAL A 73 11.81 -5.24 -34.49
C VAL A 73 10.57 -5.92 -33.90
N LYS A 74 10.42 -7.24 -34.08
CA LYS A 74 9.34 -8.05 -33.49
C LYS A 74 9.38 -8.00 -31.96
N GLN A 75 10.56 -8.10 -31.36
CA GLN A 75 10.73 -8.01 -29.90
C GLN A 75 10.33 -6.64 -29.36
N ILE A 76 10.74 -5.55 -30.02
CA ILE A 76 10.37 -4.18 -29.65
C ILE A 76 8.86 -4.01 -29.71
N LYS A 77 8.22 -4.46 -30.80
CA LYS A 77 6.77 -4.39 -30.94
C LYS A 77 6.05 -5.17 -29.83
N ASN A 78 6.48 -6.39 -29.54
CA ASN A 78 5.93 -7.20 -28.46
C ASN A 78 6.08 -6.52 -27.08
N TYR A 79 7.23 -5.92 -26.81
CA TYR A 79 7.46 -5.17 -25.57
C TYR A 79 6.50 -3.97 -25.43
N LEU A 80 6.32 -3.19 -26.49
CA LEU A 80 5.40 -2.05 -26.50
C LEU A 80 3.95 -2.49 -26.26
N MET A 81 3.51 -3.59 -26.87
CA MET A 81 2.18 -4.16 -26.64
C MET A 81 1.97 -4.60 -25.18
N ILE A 82 2.96 -5.26 -24.58
CA ILE A 82 2.90 -5.69 -23.17
C ILE A 82 2.85 -4.47 -22.26
N LYS A 83 3.67 -3.44 -22.54
CA LYS A 83 3.70 -2.17 -21.81
C LYS A 83 2.38 -1.41 -21.91
N ALA A 84 1.73 -1.42 -23.08
CA ALA A 84 0.41 -0.82 -23.29
C ALA A 84 -0.70 -1.56 -22.51
N LYS A 85 -0.67 -2.91 -22.48
CA LYS A 85 -1.59 -3.72 -21.66
C LYS A 85 -1.38 -3.50 -20.15
N GLY A 86 -0.13 -3.29 -19.73
CA GLY A 86 0.24 -2.99 -18.34
C GLY A 86 -0.15 -1.60 -17.83
N LYS A 87 -0.51 -0.66 -18.73
CA LYS A 87 -0.99 0.70 -18.40
C LYS A 87 -2.51 0.84 -18.46
N SER A 88 -3.27 -0.26 -18.40
CA SER A 88 -4.70 -0.16 -18.12
C SER A 88 -4.89 0.32 -16.68
N SER A 89 -5.53 1.48 -16.56
CA SER A 89 -6.08 1.98 -15.30
C SER A 89 -6.86 0.85 -14.60
N ALA A 90 -6.58 0.70 -13.30
CA ALA A 90 -7.06 -0.34 -12.41
C ALA A 90 -8.43 -0.97 -12.77
N LYS A 91 -8.38 -2.23 -13.22
CA LYS A 91 -9.41 -3.21 -12.85
C LYS A 91 -8.68 -4.25 -12.00
N SER A 92 -9.01 -4.33 -10.72
CA SER A 92 -8.41 -5.30 -9.80
C SER A 92 -8.64 -6.71 -10.35
N SER A 93 -7.64 -7.26 -11.03
CA SER A 93 -7.55 -8.71 -11.20
C SER A 93 -7.32 -9.26 -9.80
N ASN A 94 -8.35 -9.86 -9.21
CA ASN A 94 -8.18 -10.67 -8.00
C ASN A 94 -7.42 -11.94 -8.39
N THR A 95 -6.11 -11.80 -8.56
CA THR A 95 -5.23 -12.95 -8.82
C THR A 95 -5.09 -13.70 -7.51
N ILE A 96 -5.69 -14.89 -7.44
CA ILE A 96 -5.52 -15.80 -6.30
C ILE A 96 -4.20 -16.55 -6.51
N ASN A 97 -3.13 -16.08 -5.89
CA ASN A 97 -1.85 -16.80 -5.85
C ASN A 97 -1.88 -17.85 -4.74
N ILE A 98 -2.14 -19.11 -5.09
CA ILE A 98 -2.09 -20.25 -4.16
C ILE A 98 -0.65 -20.77 -4.12
N LYS A 99 0.10 -20.44 -3.06
CA LYS A 99 1.39 -21.06 -2.75
C LYS A 99 1.21 -22.04 -1.59
N GLY A 100 1.28 -23.34 -1.87
CA GLY A 100 1.18 -24.40 -0.88
C GLY A 100 1.12 -25.78 -1.52
N ASN A 101 1.45 -26.83 -0.76
CA ASN A 101 1.29 -28.20 -1.20
C ASN A 101 -0.20 -28.58 -1.06
N VAL A 102 -0.91 -28.69 -2.19
CA VAL A 102 -2.34 -29.03 -2.23
C VAL A 102 -2.50 -30.55 -2.19
N SER A 103 -2.51 -31.10 -0.97
CA SER A 103 -2.57 -32.55 -0.77
C SER A 103 -3.94 -33.18 -1.07
N ASN A 104 -5.01 -32.39 -1.23
CA ASN A 104 -6.37 -32.85 -1.56
C ASN A 104 -7.23 -31.69 -2.11
N SER A 105 -7.17 -31.35 -3.40
CA SER A 105 -8.03 -30.27 -3.95
C SER A 105 -8.42 -30.49 -5.41
N THR A 106 -9.68 -30.20 -5.74
CA THR A 106 -10.22 -30.10 -7.09
C THR A 106 -9.90 -28.73 -7.68
N VAL A 107 -9.24 -28.69 -8.85
CA VAL A 107 -8.99 -27.45 -9.60
C VAL A 107 -10.18 -27.19 -10.52
N ALA A 108 -11.04 -26.23 -10.16
CA ALA A 108 -12.14 -25.80 -11.01
C ALA A 108 -11.63 -24.88 -12.12
N ASN A 109 -12.00 -25.16 -13.38
CA ASN A 109 -11.62 -24.33 -14.53
C ASN A 109 -12.33 -22.95 -14.52
N SER A 110 -13.49 -22.86 -13.87
CA SER A 110 -14.20 -21.60 -13.63
C SER A 110 -14.99 -21.68 -12.33
N ILE A 111 -14.97 -20.58 -11.57
CA ILE A 111 -15.82 -20.39 -10.38
C ILE A 111 -16.69 -19.17 -10.65
N SER A 112 -18.00 -19.39 -10.84
CA SER A 112 -18.99 -18.33 -10.92
C SER A 112 -19.72 -18.24 -9.57
N ALA A 113 -19.45 -17.17 -8.82
CA ALA A 113 -20.10 -16.90 -7.54
C ALA A 113 -20.45 -15.41 -7.45
N GLN A 114 -21.64 -15.09 -6.93
CA GLN A 114 -22.08 -13.72 -6.71
C GLN A 114 -21.25 -13.02 -5.61
N THR A 115 -20.68 -13.78 -4.68
CA THR A 115 -19.82 -13.27 -3.59
C THR A 115 -18.86 -14.37 -3.12
N ILE A 116 -17.57 -14.04 -2.99
CA ILE A 116 -16.55 -14.91 -2.39
C ILE A 116 -16.15 -14.30 -1.04
N VAL A 117 -16.41 -15.02 0.06
CA VAL A 117 -16.06 -14.58 1.42
C VAL A 117 -14.80 -15.30 1.89
N TYR A 118 -13.69 -14.57 1.97
CA TYR A 118 -12.46 -15.06 2.58
C TYR A 118 -12.54 -14.86 4.11
N LYS A 119 -12.83 -15.93 4.87
CA LYS A 119 -12.61 -15.92 6.33
C LYS A 119 -11.15 -16.26 6.58
N SER A 120 -10.31 -15.25 6.78
CA SER A 120 -8.98 -15.49 7.33
C SER A 120 -9.15 -16.07 8.74
N ARG A 121 -8.38 -17.12 9.07
CA ARG A 121 -8.24 -17.53 10.48
C ARG A 121 -7.72 -16.31 11.23
N SER A 122 -8.50 -15.77 12.16
CA SER A 122 -7.99 -14.75 13.08
C SER A 122 -6.75 -15.32 13.75
N LYS A 123 -5.68 -14.53 13.81
CA LYS A 123 -4.50 -14.91 14.60
C LYS A 123 -5.00 -15.22 16.02
N PRO A 124 -4.55 -16.31 16.65
CA PRO A 124 -4.94 -16.61 18.02
C PRO A 124 -4.66 -15.36 18.87
N LYS A 125 -5.67 -14.89 19.60
CA LYS A 125 -5.50 -13.76 20.52
C LYS A 125 -4.43 -14.17 21.51
N MET A 126 -3.31 -13.44 21.54
CA MET A 126 -2.27 -13.66 22.53
C MET A 126 -2.90 -13.40 23.90
N GLU A 127 -3.11 -14.47 24.66
CA GLU A 127 -3.58 -14.39 26.04
C GLU A 127 -2.51 -13.70 26.90
N PHE A 128 -2.95 -12.92 27.88
CA PHE A 128 -2.05 -12.36 28.89
C PHE A 128 -1.58 -13.48 29.82
N ALA A 129 -0.32 -13.41 30.26
CA ALA A 129 0.22 -14.33 31.24
C ALA A 129 -0.57 -14.25 32.56
N ASP A 130 -0.63 -15.38 33.27
CA ASP A 130 -1.27 -15.42 34.59
C ASP A 130 -0.53 -14.48 35.55
N GLY A 131 -1.30 -13.67 36.30
CA GLY A 131 -0.76 -12.62 37.18
C GLY A 131 -0.38 -11.31 36.48
N ALA A 132 -0.63 -11.15 35.18
CA ALA A 132 -0.47 -9.86 34.50
C ALA A 132 -1.71 -8.96 34.67
N ILE A 133 -1.50 -7.64 34.71
CA ILE A 133 -2.55 -6.62 34.78
C ILE A 133 -3.63 -6.84 33.71
N GLY A 134 -3.23 -7.23 32.49
CA GLY A 134 -4.12 -7.46 31.36
C GLY A 134 -5.11 -8.61 31.54
N LYS A 135 -4.86 -9.50 32.51
CA LYS A 135 -5.74 -10.63 32.84
C LYS A 135 -6.97 -10.19 33.63
N LYS A 136 -6.85 -9.14 34.46
CA LYS A 136 -7.97 -8.55 35.23
C LYS A 136 -8.53 -7.34 34.48
N ALA A 137 -9.83 -7.38 34.21
CA ALA A 137 -10.47 -6.37 33.36
C ALA A 137 -10.41 -4.97 34.00
N GLU A 138 -10.60 -4.90 35.31
CA GLU A 138 -10.62 -3.68 36.12
C GLU A 138 -9.25 -2.98 36.06
N LEU A 139 -8.18 -3.72 36.35
CA LEU A 139 -6.81 -3.18 36.34
C LEU A 139 -6.42 -2.71 34.94
N LYS A 140 -6.71 -3.52 33.91
CA LYS A 140 -6.45 -3.19 32.51
C LYS A 140 -7.18 -1.91 32.09
N ASN A 141 -8.46 -1.81 32.42
CA ASN A 141 -9.30 -0.67 32.05
C ASN A 141 -8.86 0.60 32.77
N TYR A 142 -8.47 0.51 34.05
CA TYR A 142 -7.95 1.66 34.78
C TYR A 142 -6.61 2.15 34.22
N VAL A 143 -5.67 1.24 33.93
CA VAL A 143 -4.42 1.61 33.26
C VAL A 143 -4.70 2.27 31.91
N LYS A 144 -5.68 1.77 31.15
CA LYS A 144 -6.12 2.41 29.90
C LYS A 144 -6.65 3.82 30.14
N HIS A 145 -7.51 4.02 31.16
CA HIS A 145 -8.04 5.34 31.52
C HIS A 145 -6.92 6.36 31.76
N LEU A 146 -5.89 5.98 32.53
CA LEU A 146 -4.75 6.86 32.80
C LEU A 146 -3.92 7.16 31.54
N ILE A 147 -3.68 6.15 30.69
CA ILE A 147 -2.97 6.34 29.40
C ILE A 147 -3.74 7.30 28.48
N ASP A 148 -5.06 7.13 28.38
CA ASP A 148 -5.92 7.99 27.55
C ASP A 148 -5.90 9.44 28.08
N ARG A 149 -6.00 9.62 29.40
CA ARG A 149 -5.92 10.95 30.05
C ARG A 149 -4.57 11.63 29.80
N TYR A 150 -3.47 10.89 29.92
CA TYR A 150 -2.15 11.41 29.59
C TYR A 150 -2.08 11.89 28.13
N ASN A 151 -2.59 11.08 27.21
CA ASN A 151 -2.57 11.40 25.79
C ASN A 151 -3.42 12.65 25.47
N GLU A 152 -4.61 12.79 26.07
CA GLU A 152 -5.46 13.97 25.95
C GLU A 152 -4.71 15.24 26.38
N TYR A 153 -4.08 15.23 27.56
CA TYR A 153 -3.37 16.41 28.05
C TYR A 153 -2.09 16.67 27.26
N LYS A 154 -1.39 15.62 26.82
CA LYS A 154 -0.18 15.76 26.03
C LYS A 154 -0.47 16.28 24.63
N GLU A 155 -1.59 15.90 24.03
CA GLU A 155 -2.10 16.46 22.79
C GLU A 155 -2.38 17.96 22.92
N GLY A 156 -2.92 18.41 24.06
CA GLY A 156 -3.07 19.84 24.37
C GLY A 156 -1.73 20.59 24.48
N ASP A 157 -0.67 19.92 24.96
CA ASP A 157 0.67 20.51 25.07
C ASP A 157 1.37 20.68 23.71
N VAL A 158 1.27 19.68 22.82
CA VAL A 158 2.07 19.59 21.58
C VAL A 158 1.27 19.87 20.31
N GLY A 159 -0.06 19.80 20.37
CA GLY A 159 -0.99 19.86 19.25
C GLY A 159 -1.18 18.50 18.56
N LYS A 160 -2.38 18.27 18.00
CA LYS A 160 -2.80 17.03 17.32
C LYS A 160 -1.80 16.52 16.28
N SER A 161 -1.25 17.42 15.45
CA SER A 161 -0.34 17.04 14.36
C SER A 161 1.02 16.53 14.82
N LYS A 162 1.45 16.91 16.04
CA LYS A 162 2.74 16.51 16.62
C LYS A 162 2.60 15.43 17.70
N MET A 163 1.38 14.99 17.99
CA MET A 163 1.12 14.03 19.05
C MET A 163 1.55 12.62 18.63
N ASN A 164 2.33 11.97 19.50
CA ASN A 164 2.73 10.57 19.33
C ASN A 164 2.13 9.70 20.44
N TYR A 165 0.96 9.13 20.18
CA TYR A 165 0.25 8.25 21.13
C TYR A 165 1.00 6.95 21.44
N ALA A 166 1.95 6.54 20.59
CA ALA A 166 2.76 5.34 20.82
C ALA A 166 3.91 5.59 21.82
N ALA A 167 4.31 6.84 22.04
CA ALA A 167 5.46 7.18 22.87
C ALA A 167 5.30 6.68 24.32
N ILE A 168 4.11 6.83 24.90
CA ILE A 168 3.85 6.40 26.28
C ILE A 168 4.04 4.90 26.46
N TRP A 169 3.65 4.08 25.48
CA TRP A 169 3.83 2.63 25.50
C TRP A 169 5.32 2.25 25.50
N GLY A 170 6.14 2.95 24.71
CA GLY A 170 7.59 2.75 24.70
C GLY A 170 8.24 3.12 26.03
N ILE A 171 7.75 4.18 26.69
CA ILE A 171 8.25 4.63 27.99
C ILE A 171 7.86 3.62 29.08
N ILE A 172 6.61 3.17 29.14
CA ILE A 172 6.15 2.14 30.09
C ILE A 172 7.01 0.88 29.93
N LYS A 173 7.25 0.45 28.68
CA LYS A 173 8.10 -0.70 28.39
C LYS A 173 9.53 -0.52 28.90
N LYS A 174 10.10 0.69 28.83
CA LYS A 174 11.45 0.97 29.32
C LYS A 174 11.53 0.91 30.84
N GLU A 175 10.51 1.43 31.53
CA GLU A 175 10.43 1.51 32.99
C GLU A 175 10.15 0.14 33.61
N PHE A 176 9.06 -0.50 33.20
CA PHE A 176 8.55 -1.75 33.80
C PHE A 176 9.08 -3.02 33.13
N LYS A 177 9.94 -2.88 32.11
CA LYS A 177 10.47 -3.97 31.26
C LYS A 177 9.41 -4.84 30.57
N ALA A 178 8.16 -4.40 30.58
CA ALA A 178 7.02 -5.09 30.01
C ALA A 178 6.03 -4.10 29.36
N SER A 179 5.22 -4.59 28.42
CA SER A 179 4.07 -3.81 27.92
C SER A 179 3.10 -3.52 29.08
N ALA A 180 2.38 -2.39 29.06
CA ALA A 180 1.55 -1.94 30.18
C ALA A 180 0.58 -3.01 30.72
N TYR A 181 0.03 -3.86 29.85
CA TYR A 181 -0.89 -4.93 30.23
C TYR A 181 -0.19 -6.25 30.57
N GLN A 182 1.10 -6.38 30.30
CA GLN A 182 1.93 -7.52 30.68
C GLN A 182 2.70 -7.27 31.99
N VAL A 183 2.62 -6.07 32.54
CA VAL A 183 3.18 -5.76 33.86
C VAL A 183 2.50 -6.66 34.91
N PRO A 184 3.25 -7.25 35.85
CA PRO A 184 2.68 -8.05 36.94
C PRO A 184 1.70 -7.22 37.78
N GLU A 185 0.63 -7.85 38.26
CA GLU A 185 -0.36 -7.21 39.13
C GLU A 185 0.28 -6.59 40.38
N ALA A 186 1.32 -7.20 40.95
CA ALA A 186 2.06 -6.66 42.09
C ALA A 186 2.68 -5.27 41.83
N GLN A 187 2.83 -4.86 40.57
CA GLN A 187 3.34 -3.55 40.17
C GLN A 187 2.24 -2.59 39.69
N PHE A 188 0.97 -2.96 39.87
CA PHE A 188 -0.16 -2.15 39.44
C PHE A 188 -0.13 -0.74 40.03
N GLU A 189 0.00 -0.62 41.36
CA GLU A 189 0.06 0.68 42.04
C GLU A 189 1.23 1.53 41.55
N ALA A 190 2.41 0.92 41.37
CA ALA A 190 3.59 1.59 40.84
C ALA A 190 3.36 2.12 39.41
N LEU A 191 2.70 1.33 38.55
CA LEU A 191 2.32 1.76 37.19
C LEU A 191 1.30 2.90 37.21
N CYS A 192 0.32 2.86 38.11
CA CYS A 192 -0.64 3.93 38.28
C CYS A 192 0.04 5.22 38.73
N LEU A 193 0.86 5.18 39.78
CA LEU A 193 1.61 6.35 40.26
C LEU A 193 2.52 6.92 39.18
N PHE A 194 3.18 6.07 38.40
CA PHE A 194 4.01 6.48 37.28
C PHE A 194 3.21 7.26 36.21
N LEU A 195 2.03 6.76 35.83
CA LEU A 195 1.16 7.42 34.85
C LEU A 195 0.56 8.71 35.42
N GLN A 196 0.08 8.70 36.66
CA GLN A 196 -0.46 9.85 37.36
C GLN A 196 0.56 10.98 37.45
N HIS A 197 1.80 10.68 37.85
CA HIS A 197 2.90 11.65 37.87
C HIS A 197 3.16 12.26 36.48
N ARG A 198 3.03 11.48 35.41
CA ARG A 198 3.16 11.99 34.04
C ARG A 198 1.99 12.89 33.64
N ILE A 199 0.77 12.56 34.02
CA ILE A 199 -0.41 13.39 33.79
C ILE A 199 -0.25 14.74 34.51
N ASP A 200 0.11 14.72 35.79
CA ASP A 200 0.27 15.92 36.60
C ASP A 200 1.38 16.86 36.09
N ASN A 201 2.38 16.30 35.41
CA ASN A 201 3.48 17.06 34.80
C ASN A 201 3.19 17.57 33.38
N THR A 202 1.99 17.35 32.83
CA THR A 202 1.55 18.07 31.63
C THR A 202 1.22 19.53 31.94
N LYS A 203 1.10 20.40 30.93
CA LYS A 203 0.70 21.79 31.17
C LYS A 203 -0.70 21.84 31.79
N GLN A 204 -1.65 21.09 31.23
CA GLN A 204 -3.02 21.01 31.74
C GLN A 204 -3.06 20.44 33.16
N GLY A 205 -2.29 19.38 33.43
CA GLY A 205 -2.21 18.76 34.75
C GLY A 205 -1.74 19.73 35.83
N ARG A 206 -0.70 20.53 35.55
CA ARG A 206 -0.22 21.59 36.45
C ARG A 206 -1.27 22.69 36.68
N ILE A 207 -1.97 23.10 35.62
CA ILE A 207 -3.01 24.13 35.71
C ILE A 207 -4.16 23.66 36.60
N ASN A 208 -4.66 22.44 36.38
CA ASN A 208 -5.74 21.86 37.17
C ASN A 208 -5.35 21.74 38.64
N ARG A 209 -4.13 21.26 38.93
CA ARG A 209 -3.62 21.19 40.31
C ARG A 209 -3.57 22.56 40.97
N GLY A 210 -3.13 23.60 40.25
CA GLY A 210 -3.14 24.97 40.74
C GLY A 210 -4.55 25.53 41.03
N LYS A 211 -5.58 24.98 40.37
CA LYS A 211 -7.00 25.31 40.57
C LYS A 211 -7.73 24.37 41.55
N GLY A 212 -7.05 23.36 42.09
CA GLY A 212 -7.67 22.33 42.93
C GLY A 212 -8.57 21.33 42.18
N PHE A 213 -8.49 21.28 40.84
CA PHE A 213 -9.25 20.29 40.05
C PHE A 213 -8.50 18.95 39.99
N LYS A 214 -9.26 17.85 40.10
CA LYS A 214 -8.74 16.48 39.90
C LYS A 214 -8.36 16.26 38.43
N ASN A 215 -7.19 15.64 38.20
CA ASN A 215 -6.70 15.33 36.85
C ASN A 215 -7.21 13.98 36.30
N TYR A 216 -7.59 13.08 37.18
CA TYR A 216 -8.02 11.72 36.86
C TYR A 216 -8.90 11.20 38.00
N SER A 217 -9.71 10.20 37.70
CA SER A 217 -10.43 9.45 38.73
C SER A 217 -9.50 8.42 39.37
N THR A 218 -9.71 8.12 40.65
CA THR A 218 -8.96 7.05 41.33
C THR A 218 -9.49 5.68 40.92
N PHE A 219 -8.72 4.63 41.21
CA PHE A 219 -9.18 3.26 40.96
C PHE A 219 -10.44 2.96 41.77
N ASP A 220 -10.44 3.34 43.05
CA ASP A 220 -11.57 3.15 43.95
C ASP A 220 -12.79 3.97 43.54
N GLU A 221 -12.63 5.17 42.98
CA GLU A 221 -13.77 5.95 42.46
C GLU A 221 -14.48 5.26 41.28
N ILE A 222 -13.78 4.41 40.51
CA ILE A 222 -14.34 3.71 39.34
C ILE A 222 -14.81 2.30 39.70
N TYR A 223 -14.09 1.60 40.57
CA TYR A 223 -14.27 0.17 40.87
C TYR A 223 -14.46 -0.16 42.35
N GLY A 224 -14.14 0.78 43.24
CA GLY A 224 -14.45 0.71 44.67
C GLY A 224 -15.90 1.11 44.90
N GLY A 225 -16.82 0.21 44.56
CA GLY A 225 -18.19 0.33 45.05
C GLY A 225 -18.22 0.26 46.58
N GLU A 226 -19.12 1.04 47.18
CA GLU A 226 -19.63 0.81 48.55
C GLU A 226 -20.18 -0.61 48.72
#